data_AF-A0A9E0SWN4-F1
#
_entry.id   AF-A0A9E0SWN4-F1
#
_cell.length_a   1.000
_cell.length_b   1.000
_cell.length_c   1.000
_cell.angle_alpha   90.00
_cell.angle_beta   90.00
_cell.angle_gamma   90.00
#
_symmetry.space_group_name_H-M   'P 1'
#
loop_
_entity.id
_entity.type
_entity.pdbx_description
1 polymer ?
#
loop_
_entity_poly.entity_id
_entity_poly.type
_entity_poly.pdbx_seq_one_letter_code
_entity_poly.pdbx_strand_id
1 'polypeptide(L)'
;MSRFHTYFMLLKSTARWRTLGPDAQRAALDEILMLIFNGYPALRMSHYAADPQHGRCSDVIVWESADAEQYRAAIDALYEQPFFGAPWFEIVDVVSGFEDDPEEAAADARAQYACVL
;
A
#
# COMPACT_ATOMS: atom_id res chain seq x y z
N MET A 1 -5.47 -14.70 -16.85
CA MET A 1 -5.28 -14.77 -15.38
C MET A 1 -5.73 -13.44 -14.81
N SER A 2 -6.36 -13.42 -13.63
CA SER A 2 -6.74 -12.14 -13.00
C SER A 2 -5.47 -11.40 -12.60
N ARG A 3 -5.19 -10.25 -13.21
CA ARG A 3 -4.01 -9.44 -12.91
C ARG A 3 -4.25 -8.76 -11.56
N PHE A 4 -3.34 -8.92 -10.61
CA PHE A 4 -3.43 -8.19 -9.35
C PHE A 4 -3.06 -6.73 -9.61
N HIS A 5 -3.89 -5.82 -9.11
CA HIS A 5 -3.51 -4.43 -8.90
C HIS A 5 -2.64 -4.33 -7.67
N THR A 6 -1.55 -3.60 -7.79
CA THR A 6 -0.65 -3.28 -6.69
C THR A 6 -0.72 -1.78 -6.38
N TYR A 7 -0.87 -1.43 -5.12
CA TYR A 7 -0.89 -0.05 -4.64
C TYR A 7 0.26 0.16 -3.64
N PHE A 8 1.17 1.05 -3.98
CA PHE A 8 2.25 1.51 -3.11
C PHE A 8 1.81 2.78 -2.42
N MET A 9 1.42 2.65 -1.15
CA MET A 9 0.98 3.75 -0.32
C MET A 9 2.15 4.25 0.51
N LEU A 10 2.60 5.47 0.22
CA LEU A 10 3.69 6.13 0.92
C LEU A 10 3.10 6.92 2.08
N LEU A 11 3.63 6.69 3.29
CA LEU A 11 3.11 7.24 4.52
C LEU A 11 4.16 8.06 5.26
N LYS A 12 3.71 9.07 6.00
CA LYS A 12 4.52 9.82 6.96
C LYS A 12 3.94 9.65 8.36
N SER A 13 4.74 9.13 9.28
CA SER A 13 4.37 9.04 10.68
C SER A 13 4.20 10.42 11.31
N THR A 14 3.08 10.62 11.98
CA THR A 14 2.79 11.88 12.67
C THR A 14 3.55 11.95 14.00
N ALA A 15 3.56 13.12 14.63
CA ALA A 15 4.11 13.26 15.98
C ALA A 15 3.37 12.34 16.98
N ARG A 16 2.05 12.20 16.83
CA ARG A 16 1.20 11.35 17.67
C ARG A 16 1.65 9.89 17.63
N TRP A 17 1.92 9.35 16.45
CA TRP A 17 2.48 8.00 16.31
C TRP A 17 3.84 7.87 16.99
N ARG A 18 4.73 8.84 16.77
CA ARG A 18 6.09 8.81 17.31
C ARG A 18 6.16 8.98 18.83
N THR A 19 5.12 9.53 19.46
CA THR A 19 5.02 9.60 20.92
C THR A 19 4.58 8.29 21.58
N LEU A 20 4.05 7.33 20.80
CA LEU A 20 3.71 6.01 21.31
C LEU A 20 5.00 5.22 21.60
N GLY A 21 4.97 4.43 22.68
CA GLY A 21 6.03 3.46 22.95
C GLY A 21 6.02 2.30 21.94
N PRO A 22 7.15 1.59 21.75
CA PRO A 22 7.26 0.51 20.77
C PRO A 22 6.18 -0.59 20.90
N ASP A 23 5.82 -0.97 22.12
CA ASP A 23 4.79 -2.00 22.36
C ASP A 23 3.40 -1.51 21.93
N ALA A 24 3.09 -0.23 22.19
CA ALA A 24 1.83 0.38 21.77
C ALA A 24 1.75 0.54 20.25
N GLN A 25 2.86 0.89 19.59
CA GLN A 25 2.94 0.92 18.14
C GLN A 25 2.71 -0.48 17.54
N ARG A 26 3.33 -1.51 18.11
CA ARG A 26 3.16 -2.88 17.65
C ARG A 26 1.72 -3.37 17.81
N ALA A 27 1.13 -3.16 18.98
CA ALA A 27 -0.27 -3.54 19.23
C ALA A 27 -1.24 -2.83 18.27
N ALA A 28 -1.01 -1.54 18.01
CA ALA A 28 -1.78 -0.78 17.04
C ALA A 28 -1.67 -1.34 15.61
N LEU A 29 -0.46 -1.70 15.15
CA LEU A 29 -0.28 -2.32 13.84
C LEU A 29 -0.92 -3.70 13.76
N ASP A 30 -0.79 -4.51 14.81
CA ASP A 30 -1.40 -5.85 14.87
C ASP A 30 -2.93 -5.77 14.79
N GLU A 31 -3.56 -4.80 15.47
CA GLU A 31 -5.01 -4.56 15.39
C GLU A 31 -5.46 -4.21 13.96
N ILE A 32 -4.70 -3.34 13.28
CA ILE A 32 -4.97 -2.96 11.89
C ILE A 32 -4.79 -4.15 10.95
N LEU A 33 -3.72 -4.94 11.12
CA LEU A 33 -3.49 -6.16 10.36
C LEU A 33 -4.65 -7.16 10.54
N MET A 34 -5.14 -7.32 11.77
CA MET A 34 -6.29 -8.18 12.05
C MET A 34 -7.58 -7.68 11.41
N LEU A 35 -7.84 -6.36 11.44
CA LEU A 35 -8.98 -5.77 10.74
C LEU A 35 -8.94 -6.09 9.25
N ILE A 36 -7.78 -5.88 8.62
CA ILE A 36 -7.60 -6.10 7.18
C ILE A 36 -7.74 -7.58 6.82
N PHE A 37 -7.00 -8.48 7.48
CA PHE A 37 -6.99 -9.89 7.12
C PHE A 37 -8.31 -10.60 7.40
N ASN A 38 -9.07 -10.17 8.41
CA ASN A 38 -10.37 -10.77 8.71
C ASN A 38 -11.51 -10.17 7.86
N GLY A 39 -11.43 -8.87 7.53
CA GLY A 39 -12.49 -8.17 6.79
C GLY A 39 -12.38 -8.31 5.27
N TYR A 40 -11.17 -8.48 4.73
CA TYR A 40 -10.88 -8.36 3.31
C TYR A 40 -9.96 -9.48 2.82
N PRO A 41 -10.44 -10.72 2.72
CA PRO A 41 -9.61 -11.90 2.44
C PRO A 41 -8.98 -11.91 1.04
N ALA A 42 -9.47 -11.08 0.11
CA ALA A 42 -8.86 -10.93 -1.21
C ALA A 42 -7.74 -9.89 -1.25
N LEU A 43 -7.48 -9.19 -0.15
CA LEU A 43 -6.36 -8.25 -0.02
C LEU A 43 -5.14 -8.92 0.59
N ARG A 44 -3.98 -8.62 0.00
CA ARG A 44 -2.69 -8.81 0.65
C ARG A 44 -2.15 -7.44 1.02
N MET A 45 -1.58 -7.35 2.22
CA MET A 45 -0.98 -6.12 2.72
C MET A 45 0.38 -6.44 3.33
N SER A 46 1.39 -5.68 2.92
CA SER A 46 2.74 -5.72 3.49
C SER A 46 3.14 -4.32 3.95
N HIS A 47 3.68 -4.20 5.16
CA HIS A 47 4.18 -2.93 5.70
C HIS A 47 5.71 -2.95 5.78
N TYR A 48 6.31 -1.84 5.37
CA TYR A 48 7.76 -1.62 5.35
C TYR A 48 8.07 -0.29 6.01
N ALA A 49 8.93 -0.29 7.03
CA ALA A 49 9.56 0.94 7.50
C ALA A 49 10.57 1.41 6.45
N ALA A 50 10.42 2.65 5.97
CA ALA A 50 11.37 3.24 5.02
C ALA A 50 12.69 3.59 5.73
N ASP A 51 13.80 3.51 5.00
CA ASP A 51 15.11 3.89 5.51
C ASP A 51 15.11 5.38 5.93
N PRO A 52 15.69 5.74 7.09
CA PRO A 52 15.75 7.13 7.57
C PRO A 52 16.37 8.14 6.58
N GLN A 53 17.16 7.67 5.61
CA GLN A 53 17.80 8.50 4.58
C GLN A 53 16.81 8.97 3.50
N HIS A 54 15.64 8.32 3.36
CA HIS A 54 14.56 8.81 2.51
C HIS A 54 13.71 9.84 3.26
N GLY A 55 13.90 11.12 2.97
CA GLY A 55 13.19 12.20 3.68
C GLY A 55 11.67 12.26 3.45
N ARG A 56 11.18 11.69 2.33
CA ARG A 56 9.80 11.91 1.84
C ARG A 56 8.73 11.08 2.56
N CYS A 57 8.99 9.81 2.88
CA CYS A 57 8.07 8.94 3.61
C CYS A 57 8.84 8.24 4.74
N SER A 58 8.13 7.81 5.79
CA SER A 58 8.72 6.97 6.85
C SER A 58 8.29 5.51 6.72
N ASP A 59 7.22 5.26 5.98
CA ASP A 59 6.61 3.94 5.87
C ASP A 59 6.03 3.76 4.47
N VAL A 60 6.02 2.51 4.01
CA VAL A 60 5.37 2.10 2.77
C VAL A 60 4.46 0.93 3.08
N ILE A 61 3.20 1.02 2.67
CA ILE A 61 2.29 -0.12 2.64
C ILE A 61 2.08 -0.53 1.20
N VAL A 62 2.27 -1.82 0.92
CA VAL A 62 1.98 -2.42 -0.38
C VAL A 62 0.69 -3.21 -0.25
N TRP A 63 -0.29 -2.86 -1.07
CA TRP A 63 -1.55 -3.57 -1.19
C TRP A 63 -1.59 -4.32 -2.51
N GLU A 64 -2.06 -5.56 -2.50
CA GLU A 64 -2.31 -6.33 -3.71
C GLU A 64 -3.75 -6.85 -3.70
N SER A 65 -4.47 -6.62 -4.81
CA SER A 65 -5.83 -7.15 -4.97
C SER A 65 -6.18 -7.42 -6.42
N ALA A 66 -6.96 -8.48 -6.63
CA ALA A 66 -7.71 -8.65 -7.87
C ALA A 66 -9.03 -7.86 -7.87
N ASP A 67 -9.41 -7.27 -6.72
CA ASP A 67 -10.68 -6.61 -6.49
C ASP A 67 -10.46 -5.17 -5.97
N ALA A 68 -10.60 -4.19 -6.87
CA ALA A 68 -10.43 -2.79 -6.54
C ALA A 68 -11.50 -2.27 -5.56
N GLU A 69 -12.67 -2.91 -5.47
CA GLU A 69 -13.71 -2.54 -4.53
C GLU A 69 -13.32 -2.92 -3.10
N GLN A 70 -12.77 -4.12 -2.90
CA GLN A 70 -12.24 -4.52 -1.60
C GLN A 70 -11.08 -3.61 -1.15
N TYR A 71 -10.18 -3.23 -2.05
CA TYR A 71 -9.14 -2.25 -1.74
C TYR A 71 -9.76 -0.93 -1.23
N ARG A 72 -10.72 -0.36 -1.98
CA ARG A 72 -11.38 0.89 -1.57
C ARG A 72 -12.08 0.74 -0.21
N ALA A 73 -12.82 -0.35 -0.01
CA ALA A 73 -13.53 -0.60 1.24
C ALA A 73 -12.58 -0.77 2.45
N ALA A 74 -11.42 -1.38 2.26
CA ALA A 74 -10.39 -1.47 3.29
C ALA A 74 -9.81 -0.10 3.64
N ILE A 75 -9.53 0.74 2.64
CA ILE A 75 -9.08 2.11 2.89
C ILE A 75 -10.13 2.91 3.64
N ASP A 76 -11.41 2.82 3.26
CA ASP A 76 -12.52 3.47 3.96
C ASP A 76 -12.57 3.02 5.44
N ALA A 77 -12.42 1.72 5.72
CA ALA A 77 -12.36 1.23 7.10
C ALA A 77 -11.16 1.75 7.89
N LEU A 78 -9.99 1.94 7.25
CA LEU A 78 -8.83 2.54 7.91
C LEU A 78 -9.03 4.02 8.26
N TYR A 79 -9.85 4.75 7.48
CA TYR A 79 -10.25 6.12 7.81
C TYR A 79 -11.17 6.20 9.03
N GLU A 80 -11.92 5.13 9.34
CA GLU A 80 -12.70 5.05 10.58
C GLU A 80 -11.83 4.76 11.81
N GLN A 81 -10.58 4.33 11.61
CA GLN A 81 -9.61 4.03 12.67
C GLN A 81 -8.65 5.19 12.93
N PRO A 82 -7.98 5.25 14.10
CA PRO A 82 -6.92 6.22 14.37
C PRO A 82 -5.76 6.18 13.37
N PHE A 83 -5.64 5.09 12.60
CA PHE A 83 -4.65 4.93 11.55
C PHE A 83 -4.67 6.11 10.56
N PHE A 84 -5.84 6.45 9.99
CA PHE A 84 -6.02 7.63 9.13
C PHE A 84 -7.02 8.67 9.67
N GLY A 85 -8.02 8.29 10.47
CA GLY A 85 -9.06 9.20 10.98
C GLY A 85 -8.61 10.13 12.10
N ALA A 86 -7.58 9.75 12.87
CA ALA A 86 -6.94 10.59 13.90
C ALA A 86 -5.42 10.40 13.83
N PRO A 87 -4.78 10.88 12.74
CA PRO A 87 -3.83 10.10 11.99
C PRO A 87 -2.57 9.79 12.78
N TRP A 88 -2.30 8.50 12.95
CA TRP A 88 -0.96 8.01 13.21
C TRP A 88 -0.07 8.16 11.97
N PHE A 89 -0.66 8.05 10.78
CA PHE A 89 0.03 8.22 9.52
C PHE A 89 -0.72 9.18 8.60
N GLU A 90 0.02 10.03 7.91
CA GLU A 90 -0.47 10.83 6.79
C GLU A 90 -0.13 10.14 5.47
N ILE A 91 -1.08 10.08 4.55
CA ILE A 91 -0.84 9.57 3.20
C ILE A 91 -0.10 10.65 2.41
N VAL A 92 1.12 10.34 1.99
CA VAL A 92 1.96 11.22 1.18
C VAL A 92 1.65 11.05 -0.30
N ASP A 93 1.52 9.80 -0.75
CA ASP A 93 1.25 9.45 -2.14
C ASP A 93 0.69 8.03 -2.22
N VAL A 94 -0.02 7.73 -3.31
CA VAL A 94 -0.45 6.38 -3.66
C VAL A 94 -0.13 6.14 -5.11
N VAL A 95 0.86 5.28 -5.35
CA VAL A 95 1.23 4.85 -6.70
C VAL A 95 0.54 3.51 -6.97
N SER A 96 -0.35 3.46 -7.95
CA SER A 96 -1.04 2.23 -8.35
C SER A 96 -0.50 1.71 -9.68
N GLY A 97 -0.44 0.39 -9.82
CA GLY A 97 -0.09 -0.25 -11.08
C GLY A 97 -0.47 -1.72 -11.10
N PHE A 98 0.05 -2.41 -12.10
CA PHE A 98 -0.04 -3.85 -12.21
C PHE A 98 1.37 -4.40 -12.40
N GLU A 99 1.63 -5.61 -11.94
CA GLU A 99 2.86 -6.30 -12.30
C GLU A 99 2.88 -6.51 -13.82
N ASP A 100 3.97 -6.12 -14.49
CA ASP A 100 4.14 -6.38 -15.93
C ASP A 100 4.30 -7.87 -16.19
N ASP A 101 3.60 -8.36 -17.21
CA ASP A 101 3.95 -9.63 -17.81
C ASP A 101 5.19 -9.39 -18.69
N PRO A 102 6.35 -10.00 -18.38
CA PRO A 102 7.57 -9.76 -19.13
C PRO A 102 7.46 -10.18 -20.60
N GLU A 103 6.58 -11.14 -20.96
CA GLU A 103 6.34 -11.50 -22.35
C GLU A 103 5.49 -10.46 -23.09
N GLU A 104 4.47 -9.91 -22.42
CA GLU A 104 3.62 -8.83 -22.95
C GLU A 104 4.42 -7.54 -23.11
N ALA A 105 5.20 -7.16 -22.09
CA ALA A 105 6.09 -6.00 -22.15
C ALA A 105 7.15 -6.11 -23.27
N ALA A 106 7.68 -7.31 -23.50
CA ALA A 106 8.61 -7.57 -24.61
C ALA A 106 7.92 -7.50 -25.98
N ALA A 107 6.65 -7.92 -26.08
CA ALA A 107 5.85 -7.82 -27.31
C ALA A 107 5.51 -6.36 -27.63
N ASP A 108 5.08 -5.58 -26.64
CA ASP A 108 4.77 -4.15 -26.78
C ASP A 108 6.02 -3.35 -27.16
N ALA A 109 7.17 -3.63 -26.53
CA ALA A 109 8.44 -3.02 -26.91
C ALA A 109 8.78 -3.31 -28.39
N ARG A 110 8.64 -4.57 -28.84
CA ARG A 110 8.88 -4.94 -30.24
C ARG A 110 7.92 -4.24 -31.20
N ALA A 111 6.64 -4.14 -30.87
CA ALA A 111 5.65 -3.43 -31.68
C ALA A 111 5.95 -1.93 -31.79
N GLN A 112 6.39 -1.31 -30.68
CA GLN A 112 6.77 0.10 -30.64
C GLN A 112 8.02 0.40 -31.48
N TYR A 113 9.01 -0.50 -31.50
CA TYR A 113 10.20 -0.35 -32.36
C TYR A 113 9.93 -0.72 -33.83
N ALA A 114 8.93 -1.56 -34.12
CA ALA A 114 8.54 -1.89 -35.49
C ALA A 114 7.81 -0.74 -36.22
N CYS A 115 7.18 0.19 -35.49
CA CYS A 115 6.54 1.38 -36.08
C CYS A 115 7.53 2.54 -36.41
N VAL A 116 8.82 2.37 -36.15
CA VAL A 116 9.87 3.40 -36.39
C VAL A 116 10.75 3.06 -37.60
N LEU A 117 10.42 2.00 -38.35
CA LEU A 117 11.06 1.61 -39.62
C LEU A 117 10.03 1.58 -40.75
#